data_AF-A0A820WNR2-F1
#
_entry.id   AF-A0A820WNR2-F1
#
_cell.length_a   1.000
_cell.length_b   1.000
_cell.length_c   1.000
_cell.angle_alpha   90.00
_cell.angle_beta   90.00
_cell.angle_gamma   90.00
#
_symmetry.space_group_name_H-M   'P 1'
#
loop_
_entity.id
_entity.type
_entity.pdbx_description
1 polymer ?
#
loop_
_entity_poly.entity_id
_entity_poly.type
_entity_poly.pdbx_seq_one_letter_code
_entity_poly.pdbx_strand_id
1 'polypeptide(L)'
;MKKATITQKNIQFHNDIQIREIPRNESEPEIISSNINEQSSWDPDLTNTNAFNKQPTQFNVVIIVIVVVGIVLVGAIIGTVVGVILTQKTKTVADNSLTYNEACTVGSNQCISSQNLSCSNGFCSCSSPYSWNSVTTSCTYLTYNQSCTASNQCDSTVDLTCTGTCTCNNLKVWNISTCVCPAGTFLNSSNICQTGYTVNQSCTMGSNQCDSTKGLYCNNSRCQCDYSTKYWNINFLTCNSRLNYSEMCVYDSDCLPTLICPTVPGVCNCSRYLPDLVCNCDNTKYYDPMTLQCVNRATYGGSCSASANYTCLLTLYCNAGTCACPTGTTWVAANTACVTSG
;
A
#
# COMPACT_ATOMS: atom_id res chain seq x y z
N MET A 1 40.33 -13.47 57.06
CA MET A 1 39.46 -12.88 56.02
C MET A 1 40.04 -11.53 55.60
N LYS A 2 40.70 -11.45 54.44
CA LYS A 2 41.28 -10.20 53.92
C LYS A 2 40.25 -9.52 53.01
N LYS A 3 39.82 -8.31 53.38
CA LYS A 3 38.99 -7.43 52.53
C LYS A 3 39.89 -6.73 51.52
N ALA A 4 39.59 -6.90 50.23
CA ALA A 4 40.20 -6.13 49.15
C ALA A 4 39.34 -4.88 48.88
N THR A 5 39.98 -3.72 48.92
CA THR A 5 39.39 -2.43 48.54
C THR A 5 39.69 -2.18 47.07
N ILE A 6 38.66 -2.04 46.24
CA ILE A 6 38.79 -1.68 44.83
C ILE A 6 38.56 -0.18 44.71
N THR A 7 39.58 0.55 44.26
CA THR A 7 39.50 1.98 43.96
C THR A 7 39.12 2.16 42.50
N GLN A 8 37.93 2.71 42.24
CA GLN A 8 37.50 3.13 40.89
C GLN A 8 38.23 4.41 40.49
N LYS A 9 39.00 4.35 39.39
CA LYS A 9 39.55 5.53 38.71
C LYS A 9 38.51 6.04 37.71
N ASN A 10 38.07 7.28 37.92
CA ASN A 10 37.23 8.01 36.98
C ASN A 10 38.08 8.42 35.77
N ILE A 11 37.72 7.96 34.57
CA ILE A 11 38.32 8.38 33.30
C ILE A 11 37.34 9.36 32.65
N GLN A 12 37.69 10.65 32.69
CA GLN A 12 37.01 11.69 31.92
C GLN A 12 37.53 11.65 30.48
N PHE A 13 36.65 11.37 29.52
CA PHE A 13 36.93 11.57 28.10
C PHE A 13 36.52 13.01 27.70
N HIS A 14 37.49 13.80 27.24
CA HIS A 14 37.25 15.02 26.48
C HIS A 14 37.11 14.66 25.00
N ASN A 15 35.92 14.89 24.44
CA ASN A 15 35.67 14.80 23.01
C ASN A 15 35.61 16.23 22.45
N ASP A 16 36.74 16.72 21.96
CA ASP A 16 36.77 17.90 21.07
C ASP A 16 36.58 17.42 19.63
N ILE A 17 35.33 17.45 19.16
CA ILE A 17 35.00 17.26 17.74
C ILE A 17 34.88 18.65 17.11
N GLN A 18 35.91 19.04 16.36
CA GLN A 18 35.88 20.20 15.47
C GLN A 18 35.04 19.84 14.23
N ILE A 19 33.81 20.37 14.17
CA ILE A 19 32.95 20.26 12.99
C ILE A 19 33.45 21.25 11.94
N ARG A 20 33.97 20.73 10.83
CA ARG A 20 34.30 21.50 9.62
C ARG A 20 33.03 21.63 8.79
N GLU A 21 32.52 22.85 8.65
CA GLU A 21 31.40 23.15 7.76
C GLU A 21 31.85 22.99 6.30
N ILE A 22 31.13 22.16 5.54
CA ILE A 22 31.27 22.02 4.09
C ILE A 22 30.15 22.86 3.46
N PRO A 23 30.45 23.80 2.54
CA PRO A 23 29.42 24.61 1.89
C PRO A 23 28.56 23.73 0.98
N ARG A 24 27.24 23.89 1.13
CA ARG A 24 26.20 23.18 0.38
C ARG A 24 25.99 23.93 -0.95
N ASN A 25 26.41 23.33 -2.07
CA ASN A 25 26.08 23.83 -3.40
C ASN A 25 24.66 23.36 -3.76
N GLU A 26 23.76 24.32 -3.94
CA GLU A 26 22.43 24.11 -4.50
C GLU A 26 22.55 24.03 -6.02
N SER A 27 22.16 22.88 -6.59
CA SER A 27 21.87 22.76 -8.02
C SER A 27 20.54 22.04 -8.15
N GLU A 28 19.54 22.77 -8.65
CA GLU A 28 18.18 22.31 -8.96
C GLU A 28 18.20 21.15 -9.97
N PRO A 29 17.33 20.13 -9.83
CA PRO A 29 17.10 19.17 -10.91
C PRO A 29 16.00 19.65 -11.86
N GLU A 30 16.32 19.74 -13.15
CA GLU A 30 15.36 19.85 -14.26
C GLU A 30 14.45 18.61 -14.29
N ILE A 31 13.14 18.85 -14.27
CA ILE A 31 12.11 17.82 -14.46
C ILE A 31 11.93 17.59 -15.96
N ILE A 32 12.43 16.47 -16.48
CA ILE A 32 12.11 15.98 -17.83
C ILE A 32 10.87 15.10 -17.74
N SER A 33 9.74 15.63 -18.20
CA SER A 33 8.50 14.87 -18.41
C SER A 33 8.62 14.00 -19.67
N SER A 34 8.57 12.68 -19.51
CA SER A 34 8.41 11.74 -20.62
C SER A 34 6.92 11.38 -20.77
N ASN A 35 6.36 11.74 -21.93
CA ASN A 35 5.03 11.36 -22.39
C ASN A 35 5.07 9.89 -22.83
N ILE A 36 4.33 9.01 -22.16
CA ILE A 36 4.08 7.64 -22.60
C ILE A 36 2.68 7.61 -23.21
N ASN A 37 2.60 7.48 -24.53
CA ASN A 37 1.38 7.16 -25.26
C ASN A 37 1.12 5.65 -25.15
N GLU A 38 0.08 5.27 -24.42
CA GLU A 38 -0.49 3.93 -24.48
C GLU A 38 -1.40 3.84 -25.71
N GLN A 39 -1.02 2.99 -26.67
CA GLN A 39 -1.83 2.66 -27.83
C GLN A 39 -2.35 1.23 -27.64
N SER A 40 -3.58 1.11 -27.13
CA SER A 40 -4.26 -0.17 -26.95
C SER A 40 -4.88 -0.63 -28.28
N SER A 41 -4.33 -1.71 -28.83
CA SER A 41 -4.90 -2.49 -29.94
C SER A 41 -5.99 -3.43 -29.40
N TRP A 42 -7.22 -3.28 -29.91
CA TRP A 42 -8.31 -4.24 -29.74
C TRP A 42 -8.74 -4.73 -31.11
N ASP A 43 -8.43 -5.98 -31.41
CA ASP A 43 -9.07 -6.77 -32.46
C ASP A 43 -10.43 -7.28 -31.97
N PRO A 44 -11.44 -7.28 -32.84
CA PRO A 44 -12.41 -8.36 -32.80
C PRO A 44 -12.57 -8.97 -34.20
N ASP A 45 -12.10 -10.21 -34.31
CA ASP A 45 -12.40 -11.12 -35.40
C ASP A 45 -13.74 -11.81 -35.12
N LEU A 46 -14.77 -11.54 -35.94
CA LEU A 46 -16.05 -12.26 -35.87
C LEU A 46 -16.69 -12.36 -37.27
N THR A 47 -16.21 -13.39 -37.98
CA THR A 47 -16.96 -14.32 -38.83
C THR A 47 -18.44 -14.01 -39.13
N ASN A 48 -18.67 -13.50 -40.34
CA ASN A 48 -19.35 -14.18 -41.45
C ASN A 48 -20.63 -14.99 -41.10
N THR A 49 -21.80 -14.45 -41.47
CA THR A 49 -23.00 -15.27 -41.72
C THR A 49 -23.76 -14.75 -42.95
N ASN A 50 -23.88 -15.63 -43.94
CA ASN A 50 -24.56 -15.40 -45.21
C ASN A 50 -26.06 -15.69 -45.13
N ALA A 51 -26.79 -15.00 -46.01
CA ALA A 51 -28.00 -15.42 -46.73
C ALA A 51 -29.34 -15.55 -45.96
N PHE A 52 -30.32 -14.72 -46.34
CA PHE A 52 -31.42 -15.13 -47.23
C PHE A 52 -32.25 -13.89 -47.61
N ASN A 53 -32.10 -13.42 -48.84
CA ASN A 53 -32.89 -12.31 -49.39
C ASN A 53 -34.10 -12.90 -50.14
N LYS A 54 -35.29 -12.79 -49.54
CA LYS A 54 -36.56 -13.17 -50.19
C LYS A 54 -37.42 -11.92 -50.31
N GLN A 55 -37.54 -11.40 -51.53
CA GLN A 55 -38.39 -10.25 -51.84
C GLN A 55 -39.87 -10.59 -51.59
N PRO A 56 -40.59 -9.83 -50.74
CA PRO A 56 -42.04 -9.93 -50.64
C PRO A 56 -42.71 -9.07 -51.73
N THR A 57 -43.76 -9.63 -52.31
CA THR A 57 -44.60 -9.03 -53.34
C THR A 57 -45.27 -7.74 -52.85
N GLN A 58 -45.23 -6.69 -53.68
CA GLN A 58 -45.52 -5.30 -53.30
C GLN A 58 -46.97 -4.96 -52.88
N PHE A 59 -47.91 -5.92 -52.93
CA PHE A 59 -49.30 -5.63 -52.58
C PHE A 59 -49.65 -5.83 -51.09
N ASN A 60 -48.87 -6.62 -50.34
CA ASN A 60 -49.14 -6.85 -48.91
C ASN A 60 -48.45 -5.85 -47.98
N VAL A 61 -47.44 -5.11 -48.47
CA VAL A 61 -46.69 -4.16 -47.65
C VAL A 61 -47.53 -2.94 -47.30
N VAL A 62 -48.36 -2.44 -48.22
CA VAL A 62 -49.19 -1.24 -47.98
C VAL A 62 -50.25 -1.51 -46.90
N ILE A 63 -50.88 -2.68 -46.92
CA ILE A 63 -51.90 -3.05 -45.91
C ILE A 63 -51.25 -3.26 -44.53
N ILE A 64 -50.09 -3.93 -44.47
CA ILE A 64 -49.37 -4.12 -43.22
C ILE A 64 -48.89 -2.78 -42.65
N VAL A 65 -48.40 -1.86 -43.49
CA VAL A 65 -47.97 -0.52 -43.03
C VAL A 65 -49.16 0.28 -42.49
N ILE A 66 -50.34 0.25 -43.12
CA ILE A 66 -51.53 0.96 -42.63
C ILE A 66 -52.01 0.36 -41.29
N VAL A 67 -52.00 -0.96 -41.15
CA VAL A 67 -52.41 -1.63 -39.90
C VAL A 67 -51.41 -1.34 -38.77
N VAL A 68 -50.10 -1.39 -39.05
CA VAL A 68 -49.06 -1.09 -38.05
C VAL A 68 -49.10 0.38 -37.63
N VAL A 69 -49.26 1.31 -38.58
CA VAL A 69 -49.39 2.75 -38.26
C VAL A 69 -50.67 3.01 -37.46
N GLY A 70 -51.77 2.33 -37.79
CA GLY A 70 -53.02 2.40 -37.02
C GLY A 70 -52.85 1.91 -35.58
N ILE A 71 -52.20 0.76 -35.38
CA ILE A 71 -51.96 0.20 -34.04
C ILE A 71 -51.00 1.09 -33.23
N VAL A 72 -49.96 1.64 -33.85
CA VAL A 72 -49.01 2.54 -33.17
C VAL A 72 -49.69 3.85 -32.77
N LEU A 73 -50.51 4.44 -33.64
CA LEU A 73 -51.25 5.67 -33.32
C LEU A 73 -52.28 5.43 -32.22
N VAL A 74 -53.05 4.34 -32.27
CA VAL A 74 -54.02 3.98 -31.22
C VAL A 74 -53.30 3.66 -29.91
N GLY A 75 -52.17 2.95 -29.95
CA GLY A 75 -51.33 2.67 -28.78
C GLY A 75 -50.73 3.93 -28.15
N ALA A 76 -50.28 4.89 -28.95
CA ALA A 76 -49.76 6.18 -28.47
C ALA A 76 -50.88 7.04 -27.85
N ILE A 77 -52.07 7.05 -28.45
CA ILE A 77 -53.24 7.76 -27.91
C ILE A 77 -53.70 7.12 -26.59
N ILE A 78 -53.80 5.79 -26.53
CA ILE A 78 -54.17 5.10 -25.28
C ILE A 78 -53.09 5.28 -24.21
N GLY A 79 -51.81 5.17 -24.58
CA GLY A 79 -50.68 5.37 -23.66
C GLY A 79 -50.59 6.79 -23.10
N THR A 80 -50.86 7.81 -23.92
CA THR A 80 -50.90 9.21 -23.44
C THR A 80 -52.12 9.49 -22.58
N VAL A 81 -53.30 8.98 -22.93
CA VAL A 81 -54.51 9.17 -22.12
C VAL A 81 -54.41 8.42 -20.78
N VAL A 82 -53.91 7.18 -20.77
CA VAL A 82 -53.68 6.41 -19.52
C VAL A 82 -52.55 7.04 -18.70
N GLY A 83 -51.48 7.52 -19.34
CA GLY A 83 -50.41 8.27 -18.68
C GLY A 83 -50.93 9.54 -18.00
N VAL A 84 -51.75 10.35 -18.68
CA VAL A 84 -52.33 11.57 -18.11
C VAL A 84 -53.34 11.25 -16.99
N ILE A 85 -54.17 10.22 -17.16
CA ILE A 85 -55.15 9.83 -16.13
C ILE A 85 -54.46 9.26 -14.87
N LEU A 86 -53.36 8.50 -15.03
CA LEU A 86 -52.55 8.05 -13.89
C LEU A 86 -51.78 9.21 -13.23
N THR A 87 -51.26 10.15 -14.02
CA THR A 87 -50.49 11.30 -13.50
C THR A 87 -51.38 12.29 -12.73
N GLN A 88 -52.68 12.39 -13.07
CA GLN A 88 -53.60 13.28 -12.35
C GLN A 88 -54.20 12.70 -11.06
N LYS A 89 -54.19 11.36 -10.87
CA LYS A 89 -54.81 10.72 -9.70
C LYS A 89 -53.87 10.51 -8.50
N THR A 90 -52.61 10.88 -8.64
CA THR A 90 -51.68 11.06 -7.51
C THR A 90 -51.22 12.51 -7.41
N LYS A 91 -52.17 13.45 -7.45
CA LYS A 91 -52.03 14.63 -6.58
C LYS A 91 -52.42 14.18 -5.18
N THR A 92 -51.63 13.25 -4.65
CA THR A 92 -51.50 13.00 -3.22
C THR A 92 -51.41 14.39 -2.61
N VAL A 93 -52.24 14.63 -1.59
CA VAL A 93 -52.12 15.78 -0.69
C VAL A 93 -50.64 16.15 -0.66
N ALA A 94 -50.27 17.33 -1.13
CA ALA A 94 -48.93 17.82 -0.90
C ALA A 94 -48.80 17.76 0.61
N ASP A 95 -48.12 16.71 1.11
CA ASP A 95 -47.81 16.57 2.52
C ASP A 95 -47.14 17.89 2.82
N ASN A 96 -47.83 18.76 3.55
CA ASN A 96 -47.34 20.06 4.00
C ASN A 96 -46.20 19.75 4.98
N SER A 97 -45.11 19.24 4.41
CA SER A 97 -43.96 18.72 5.10
C SER A 97 -43.15 19.95 5.41
N LEU A 98 -43.31 20.38 6.65
CA LEU A 98 -42.70 21.59 7.17
C LEU A 98 -41.18 21.44 7.19
N THR A 99 -40.49 22.49 6.76
CA THR A 99 -39.03 22.57 6.72
C THR A 99 -38.47 23.00 8.08
N TYR A 100 -37.14 23.01 8.22
CA TYR A 100 -36.48 23.39 9.47
C TYR A 100 -36.93 24.78 9.96
N ASN A 101 -37.21 24.88 11.27
CA ASN A 101 -37.67 26.08 11.97
C ASN A 101 -39.08 26.58 11.61
N GLU A 102 -39.85 25.81 10.83
CA GLU A 102 -41.28 26.10 10.63
C GLU A 102 -42.12 25.62 11.82
N ALA A 103 -43.19 26.38 12.14
CA ALA A 103 -44.07 26.09 13.26
C ALA A 103 -44.91 24.84 13.00
N CYS A 104 -44.92 23.91 13.96
CA CYS A 104 -45.59 22.62 13.86
C CYS A 104 -46.38 22.30 15.14
N THR A 105 -47.29 21.34 15.06
CA THR A 105 -48.03 20.86 16.24
C THR A 105 -47.23 19.77 16.95
N VAL A 106 -46.91 19.95 18.24
CA VAL A 106 -46.11 18.97 19.01
C VAL A 106 -46.75 17.58 18.93
N GLY A 107 -45.95 16.57 18.56
CA GLY A 107 -46.40 15.18 18.38
C GLY A 107 -47.00 14.86 17.00
N SER A 108 -47.05 15.82 16.08
CA SER A 108 -47.46 15.59 14.69
C SER A 108 -46.29 15.19 13.78
N ASN A 109 -46.59 14.43 12.72
CA ASN A 109 -45.64 14.07 11.66
C ASN A 109 -45.59 15.14 10.56
N GLN A 110 -45.74 16.43 10.93
CA GLN A 110 -45.78 17.52 9.96
C GLN A 110 -44.40 17.89 9.41
N CYS A 111 -43.30 17.53 10.09
CA CYS A 111 -41.95 17.86 9.63
C CYS A 111 -41.42 16.84 8.61
N ILE A 112 -40.52 17.27 7.71
CA ILE A 112 -39.90 16.39 6.72
C ILE A 112 -39.01 15.33 7.41
N SER A 113 -39.57 14.14 7.64
CA SER A 113 -38.88 13.04 8.31
C SER A 113 -37.69 12.50 7.51
N SER A 114 -37.70 12.61 6.18
CA SER A 114 -36.56 12.24 5.32
C SER A 114 -35.32 13.13 5.53
N GLN A 115 -35.48 14.28 6.19
CA GLN A 115 -34.38 15.16 6.60
C GLN A 115 -34.04 15.00 8.10
N ASN A 116 -34.53 13.95 8.77
CA ASN A 116 -34.44 13.71 10.22
C ASN A 116 -35.03 14.82 11.10
N LEU A 117 -35.99 15.60 10.58
CA LEU A 117 -36.70 16.62 11.35
C LEU A 117 -37.83 15.99 12.19
N SER A 118 -38.04 16.51 13.40
CA SER A 118 -39.20 16.23 14.24
C SER A 118 -39.74 17.51 14.87
N CYS A 119 -41.04 17.50 15.18
CA CYS A 119 -41.68 18.64 15.81
C CYS A 119 -41.36 18.66 17.32
N SER A 120 -40.48 19.59 17.72
CA SER A 120 -40.08 19.78 19.12
C SER A 120 -40.33 21.23 19.52
N ASN A 121 -40.95 21.44 20.69
CA ASN A 121 -41.30 22.78 21.19
C ASN A 121 -42.12 23.64 20.21
N GLY A 122 -42.93 23.01 19.37
CA GLY A 122 -43.77 23.69 18.38
C GLY A 122 -43.05 24.13 17.11
N PHE A 123 -41.81 23.69 16.89
CA PHE A 123 -41.05 23.94 15.66
C PHE A 123 -40.40 22.67 15.11
N CYS A 124 -40.26 22.59 13.79
CA CYS A 124 -39.53 21.52 13.16
C CYS A 124 -38.03 21.69 13.42
N SER A 125 -37.48 20.86 14.30
CA SER A 125 -36.07 20.84 14.65
C SER A 125 -35.44 19.50 14.32
N CYS A 126 -34.12 19.45 14.27
CA CYS A 126 -33.43 18.18 14.11
C CYS A 126 -33.70 17.27 15.30
N SER A 127 -34.12 16.04 15.00
CA SER A 127 -34.26 15.01 16.02
C SER A 127 -32.89 14.77 16.63
N SER A 128 -32.77 14.70 17.95
CA SER A 128 -31.50 14.27 18.57
C SER A 128 -31.16 12.87 18.04
N PRO A 129 -29.92 12.61 17.57
CA PRO A 129 -28.69 13.40 17.72
C PRO A 129 -28.39 14.49 16.67
N TYR A 130 -29.18 14.64 15.62
CA TYR A 130 -28.80 15.42 14.45
C TYR A 130 -28.78 16.94 14.69
N SER A 131 -28.06 17.65 13.81
CA SER A 131 -27.93 19.10 13.76
C SER A 131 -28.26 19.61 12.35
N TRP A 132 -28.79 20.83 12.24
CA TRP A 132 -29.19 21.37 10.95
C TRP A 132 -27.97 21.79 10.14
N ASN A 133 -27.80 21.19 8.96
CA ASN A 133 -26.78 21.57 8.01
C ASN A 133 -27.42 22.42 6.91
N SER A 134 -27.12 23.73 6.89
CA SER A 134 -27.68 24.66 5.91
C SER A 134 -27.19 24.42 4.48
N VAL A 135 -26.05 23.73 4.31
CA VAL A 135 -25.48 23.40 2.99
C VAL A 135 -26.24 22.23 2.36
N THR A 136 -26.51 21.18 3.13
CA THR A 136 -27.23 19.99 2.65
C THR A 136 -28.74 20.06 2.88
N THR A 137 -29.22 21.18 3.45
CA THR A 137 -30.62 21.44 3.81
C THR A 137 -31.28 20.25 4.51
N SER A 138 -30.55 19.61 5.41
CA SER A 138 -30.96 18.40 6.11
C SER A 138 -30.30 18.30 7.47
N CYS A 139 -30.89 17.54 8.40
CA CYS A 139 -30.27 17.28 9.68
C CYS A 139 -29.25 16.14 9.56
N THR A 140 -27.99 16.47 9.75
CA THR A 140 -26.86 15.53 9.71
C THR A 140 -26.14 15.52 11.05
N TYR A 141 -25.32 14.51 11.29
CA TYR A 141 -24.35 14.58 12.38
C TYR A 141 -23.39 15.75 12.15
N LEU A 142 -22.92 16.35 13.23
CA LEU A 142 -21.83 17.33 13.19
C LEU A 142 -20.53 16.60 12.83
N THR A 143 -19.76 17.19 11.91
CA THR A 143 -18.46 16.66 11.48
C THR A 143 -17.31 17.28 12.28
N TYR A 144 -16.08 16.81 12.03
CA TYR A 144 -14.89 17.26 12.75
C TYR A 144 -14.75 18.79 12.79
N ASN A 145 -14.38 19.30 13.97
CA ASN A 145 -14.18 20.72 14.29
C ASN A 145 -15.44 21.61 14.23
N GLN A 146 -16.64 21.04 14.12
CA GLN A 146 -17.88 21.79 14.28
C GLN A 146 -18.22 21.97 15.77
N SER A 147 -18.80 23.12 16.14
CA SER A 147 -19.21 23.38 17.52
C SER A 147 -20.42 22.53 17.91
N CYS A 148 -20.39 21.99 19.12
CA CYS A 148 -21.42 21.08 19.63
C CYS A 148 -21.74 21.39 21.09
N THR A 149 -22.96 21.10 21.52
CA THR A 149 -23.46 21.33 22.89
C THR A 149 -23.81 20.04 23.62
N ALA A 150 -23.97 18.92 22.91
CA ALA A 150 -24.26 17.61 23.48
C ALA A 150 -23.37 16.51 22.89
N SER A 151 -23.03 15.51 23.71
CA SER A 151 -22.14 14.38 23.36
C SER A 151 -22.60 13.59 22.15
N ASN A 152 -23.92 13.51 21.91
CA ASN A 152 -24.48 12.72 20.83
C ASN A 152 -24.55 13.46 19.50
N GLN A 153 -24.26 14.77 19.42
CA GLN A 153 -24.40 15.53 18.17
C GLN A 153 -23.33 15.24 17.11
N CYS A 154 -22.17 14.77 17.56
CA CYS A 154 -21.06 14.43 16.68
C CYS A 154 -21.27 13.05 16.06
N ASP A 155 -20.70 12.84 14.88
CA ASP A 155 -20.79 11.55 14.20
C ASP A 155 -20.03 10.44 14.94
N SER A 156 -20.75 9.70 15.77
CA SER A 156 -20.20 8.57 16.53
C SER A 156 -19.76 7.41 15.64
N THR A 157 -20.22 7.33 14.38
CA THR A 157 -19.80 6.27 13.45
C THR A 157 -18.34 6.42 13.01
N VAL A 158 -17.78 7.62 13.16
CA VAL A 158 -16.37 7.94 12.92
C VAL A 158 -15.62 8.31 14.21
N ASP A 159 -16.13 7.88 15.37
CA ASP A 159 -15.54 8.08 16.71
C ASP A 159 -15.34 9.55 17.13
N LEU A 160 -16.18 10.46 16.66
CA LEU A 160 -16.20 11.84 17.14
C LEU A 160 -16.97 11.95 18.47
N THR A 161 -16.46 12.79 19.36
CA THR A 161 -17.06 13.13 20.66
C THR A 161 -17.17 14.63 20.82
N CYS A 162 -18.23 15.10 21.49
CA CYS A 162 -18.38 16.52 21.77
C CYS A 162 -17.68 16.94 23.06
N THR A 163 -16.72 17.86 22.97
CA THR A 163 -16.10 18.54 24.12
C THR A 163 -16.21 20.06 24.02
N GLY A 164 -17.29 20.55 23.37
CA GLY A 164 -17.48 21.94 22.92
C GLY A 164 -17.32 22.09 21.41
N THR A 165 -16.44 21.28 20.82
CA THR A 165 -16.38 21.01 19.39
C THR A 165 -16.30 19.49 19.16
N CYS A 166 -16.72 19.03 17.98
CA CYS A 166 -16.60 17.63 17.59
C CYS A 166 -15.14 17.30 17.30
N THR A 167 -14.52 16.58 18.23
CA THR A 167 -13.13 16.15 18.16
C THR A 167 -13.07 14.64 18.21
N CYS A 168 -11.95 14.07 17.76
CA CYS A 168 -11.72 12.65 17.98
C CYS A 168 -11.61 12.37 19.47
N ASN A 169 -12.14 11.23 19.91
CA ASN A 169 -11.91 10.76 21.27
C ASN A 169 -10.41 10.81 21.60
N ASN A 170 -10.04 11.22 22.82
CA ASN A 170 -8.74 11.70 23.30
C ASN A 170 -7.48 10.87 22.96
N LEU A 171 -7.61 9.70 22.32
CA LEU A 171 -6.53 8.83 21.89
C LEU A 171 -6.43 8.66 20.37
N LYS A 172 -7.35 9.24 19.60
CA LYS A 172 -7.43 9.20 18.14
C LYS A 172 -7.12 10.58 17.55
N VAL A 173 -6.66 10.59 16.31
CA VAL A 173 -6.38 11.78 15.50
C VAL A 173 -7.27 11.78 14.27
N TRP A 174 -7.67 12.96 13.82
CA TRP A 174 -8.47 13.10 12.60
C TRP A 174 -7.60 12.84 11.37
N ASN A 175 -8.00 11.89 10.52
CA ASN A 175 -7.35 11.59 9.24
C ASN A 175 -8.40 11.59 8.13
N ILE A 176 -8.37 12.66 7.33
CA ILE A 176 -9.23 12.94 6.15
C ILE A 176 -10.73 12.97 6.48
N SER A 177 -11.31 11.82 6.81
CA SER A 177 -12.74 11.61 7.03
C SER A 177 -13.09 10.82 8.28
N THR A 178 -12.09 10.27 9.01
CA THR A 178 -12.33 9.42 10.19
C THR A 178 -11.32 9.68 11.30
N CYS A 179 -11.70 9.37 12.54
CA CYS A 179 -10.76 9.34 13.65
C CYS A 179 -9.99 8.02 13.66
N VAL A 180 -8.67 8.10 13.43
CA VAL A 180 -7.77 6.95 13.42
C VAL A 180 -6.82 7.00 14.61
N CYS A 181 -6.26 5.86 14.98
CA CYS A 181 -5.19 5.86 15.97
C CYS A 181 -3.94 6.58 15.43
N PRO A 182 -3.20 7.34 16.27
CA PRO A 182 -1.95 7.98 15.89
C PRO A 182 -0.96 7.02 15.23
N ALA A 183 -0.06 7.56 14.42
CA ALA A 183 1.02 6.78 13.82
C ALA A 183 1.80 6.01 14.90
N GLY A 184 2.00 4.71 14.68
CA GLY A 184 2.69 3.82 15.62
C GLY A 184 1.80 3.26 16.73
N THR A 185 0.48 3.41 16.59
CA THR A 185 -0.53 2.80 17.46
C THR A 185 -1.56 2.03 16.64
N PHE A 186 -2.30 1.11 17.27
CA PHE A 186 -3.36 0.33 16.65
C PHE A 186 -4.61 0.29 17.52
N LEU A 187 -5.76 0.03 16.91
CA LEU A 187 -7.04 -0.09 17.63
C LEU A 187 -7.19 -1.52 18.18
N ASN A 188 -7.28 -1.67 19.50
CA ASN A 188 -7.52 -2.97 20.11
C ASN A 188 -9.00 -3.38 20.10
N SER A 189 -9.32 -4.57 20.60
CA SER A 189 -10.70 -5.09 20.69
C SER A 189 -11.64 -4.27 21.58
N SER A 190 -11.11 -3.39 22.42
CA SER A 190 -11.87 -2.47 23.27
C SER A 190 -12.04 -1.07 22.65
N ASN A 191 -11.71 -0.89 21.36
CA ASN A 191 -11.71 0.41 20.66
C ASN A 191 -10.78 1.47 21.28
N ILE A 192 -9.70 1.04 21.92
CA ILE A 192 -8.67 1.91 22.52
C ILE A 192 -7.41 1.83 21.66
N CYS A 193 -6.81 2.98 21.36
CA CYS A 193 -5.52 3.02 20.69
C CYS A 193 -4.42 2.55 21.63
N GLN A 194 -3.69 1.51 21.23
CA GLN A 194 -2.56 0.94 21.97
C GLN A 194 -1.27 1.14 21.18
N THR A 195 -0.15 1.31 21.88
CA THR A 195 1.17 1.38 21.25
C THR A 195 1.42 0.13 20.40
N GLY A 196 1.88 0.34 19.17
CA GLY A 196 2.24 -0.71 18.23
C GLY A 196 3.31 -1.62 18.82
N TYR A 197 3.16 -2.91 18.56
CA TYR A 197 4.08 -3.93 19.00
C TYR A 197 5.44 -3.79 18.28
N THR A 198 6.51 -4.02 19.03
CA THR A 198 7.90 -3.95 18.57
C THR A 198 8.35 -5.25 17.93
N VAL A 199 9.54 -5.24 17.32
CA VAL A 199 10.11 -6.43 16.65
C VAL A 199 10.09 -7.67 17.56
N ASN A 200 9.73 -8.83 16.99
CA ASN A 200 9.58 -10.14 17.63
C ASN A 200 8.46 -10.28 18.68
N GLN A 201 7.69 -9.23 18.99
CA GLN A 201 6.51 -9.38 19.82
C GLN A 201 5.42 -10.18 19.09
N SER A 202 4.62 -10.93 19.86
CA SER A 202 3.54 -11.76 19.31
C SER A 202 2.39 -10.89 18.82
N CYS A 203 1.84 -11.24 17.67
CA CYS A 203 0.71 -10.55 17.05
C CYS A 203 -0.23 -11.56 16.39
N THR A 204 -1.45 -11.11 16.09
CA THR A 204 -2.46 -11.90 15.38
C THR A 204 -2.21 -11.79 13.87
N MET A 205 -2.09 -12.91 13.17
CA MET A 205 -1.87 -12.92 11.71
C MET A 205 -2.87 -12.03 10.97
N GLY A 206 -2.37 -11.17 10.08
CA GLY A 206 -3.18 -10.22 9.31
C GLY A 206 -3.64 -8.96 10.08
N SER A 207 -3.30 -8.83 11.37
CA SER A 207 -3.61 -7.63 12.15
C SER A 207 -2.61 -6.49 11.92
N ASN A 208 -3.05 -5.27 12.24
CA ASN A 208 -2.23 -4.06 12.26
C ASN A 208 -1.60 -3.79 13.65
N GLN A 209 -1.40 -4.82 14.47
CA GLN A 209 -0.90 -4.65 15.85
C GLN A 209 0.55 -4.17 15.94
N CYS A 210 1.33 -4.34 14.86
CA CYS A 210 2.73 -3.96 14.83
C CYS A 210 2.92 -2.46 14.53
N ASP A 211 4.00 -1.88 15.04
CA ASP A 211 4.33 -0.48 14.80
C ASP A 211 4.71 -0.22 13.33
N SER A 212 3.72 0.24 12.56
CA SER A 212 3.87 0.53 11.13
C SER A 212 4.79 1.73 10.83
N THR A 213 5.03 2.63 11.79
CA THR A 213 5.97 3.76 11.61
C THR A 213 7.40 3.27 11.51
N LYS A 214 7.67 2.09 12.09
CA LYS A 214 8.94 1.38 11.97
C LYS A 214 8.96 0.42 10.79
N GLY A 215 7.91 0.39 9.96
CA GLY A 215 7.78 -0.52 8.83
C GLY A 215 7.56 -1.98 9.22
N LEU A 216 7.11 -2.26 10.44
CA LEU A 216 6.80 -3.61 10.92
C LEU A 216 5.38 -4.02 10.49
N TYR A 217 5.19 -5.32 10.25
CA TYR A 217 3.87 -5.92 10.11
C TYR A 217 3.84 -7.31 10.73
N CYS A 218 2.62 -7.82 10.95
CA CYS A 218 2.46 -9.13 11.57
C CYS A 218 2.65 -10.24 10.54
N ASN A 219 3.71 -11.02 10.70
CA ASN A 219 4.01 -12.16 9.85
C ASN A 219 4.43 -13.35 10.72
N ASN A 220 3.90 -14.54 10.46
CA ASN A 220 4.06 -15.74 11.30
C ASN A 220 3.82 -15.46 12.79
N SER A 221 2.75 -14.71 13.09
CA SER A 221 2.34 -14.30 14.44
C SER A 221 3.39 -13.51 15.22
N ARG A 222 4.34 -12.86 14.53
CA ARG A 222 5.32 -11.94 15.11
C ARG A 222 5.46 -10.66 14.31
N CYS A 223 5.72 -9.56 15.01
CA CYS A 223 6.03 -8.30 14.37
C CYS A 223 7.45 -8.34 13.80
N GLN A 224 7.55 -8.23 12.48
CA GLN A 224 8.83 -8.29 11.77
C GLN A 224 8.82 -7.39 10.53
N CYS A 225 10.01 -7.14 9.99
CA CYS A 225 10.17 -6.48 8.71
C CYS A 225 9.77 -7.41 7.57
N ASP A 226 9.59 -6.83 6.38
CA ASP A 226 9.34 -7.64 5.19
C ASP A 226 10.58 -8.42 4.83
N TYR A 227 10.61 -9.70 5.15
CA TYR A 227 11.81 -10.50 4.95
C TYR A 227 12.28 -10.49 3.50
N SER A 228 11.38 -10.27 2.53
CA SER A 228 11.75 -10.25 1.10
C SER A 228 12.46 -8.97 0.67
N THR A 229 12.12 -7.82 1.27
CA THR A 229 12.58 -6.49 0.80
C THR A 229 13.22 -5.63 1.87
N LYS A 230 13.10 -5.98 3.15
CA LYS A 230 13.53 -5.17 4.31
C LYS A 230 14.23 -6.00 5.38
N TYR A 231 15.01 -5.32 6.20
CA TYR A 231 15.68 -5.86 7.37
C TYR A 231 15.52 -4.94 8.57
N TRP A 232 15.66 -5.49 9.78
CA TRP A 232 15.59 -4.71 11.00
C TRP A 232 16.95 -4.05 11.28
N ASN A 233 17.00 -2.72 11.17
CA ASN A 233 18.20 -1.97 11.49
C ASN A 233 18.22 -1.63 12.99
N ILE A 234 19.13 -2.27 13.74
CA ILE A 234 19.25 -2.10 15.19
C ILE A 234 19.67 -0.68 15.62
N ASN A 235 20.34 0.08 14.75
CA ASN A 235 20.83 1.42 15.07
C ASN A 235 19.72 2.47 14.95
N PHE A 236 18.84 2.32 13.96
CA PHE A 236 17.72 3.24 13.73
C PHE A 236 16.41 2.74 14.36
N LEU A 237 16.35 1.48 14.81
CA LEU A 237 15.14 0.83 15.32
C LEU A 237 13.98 0.88 14.31
N THR A 238 14.29 0.71 13.03
CA THR A 238 13.35 0.73 11.90
C THR A 238 13.66 -0.38 10.90
N CYS A 239 12.64 -0.78 10.13
CA CYS A 239 12.82 -1.65 8.98
C CYS A 239 13.34 -0.85 7.78
N ASN A 240 14.59 -1.13 7.40
CA ASN A 240 15.24 -0.50 6.25
C ASN A 240 15.16 -1.43 5.03
N SER A 241 15.20 -0.88 3.83
CA SER A 241 15.30 -1.68 2.60
C SER A 241 16.56 -2.53 2.63
N ARG A 242 16.44 -3.80 2.23
CA ARG A 242 17.58 -4.70 2.06
C ARG A 242 18.55 -4.14 1.03
N LEU A 243 19.82 -4.38 1.30
CA LEU A 243 20.94 -3.90 0.53
C LEU A 243 21.16 -4.79 -0.71
N ASN A 244 21.39 -4.13 -1.84
CA ASN A 244 21.72 -4.74 -3.12
C ASN A 244 23.18 -5.18 -3.18
N TYR A 245 23.54 -5.91 -4.23
CA TYR A 245 24.92 -6.29 -4.50
C TYR A 245 25.85 -5.07 -4.46
N SER A 246 27.01 -5.22 -3.84
CA SER A 246 28.06 -4.19 -3.64
C SER A 246 27.76 -3.04 -2.66
N GLU A 247 26.57 -2.99 -2.06
CA GLU A 247 26.27 -2.02 -0.99
C GLU A 247 26.88 -2.46 0.34
N MET A 248 27.30 -1.50 1.18
CA MET A 248 27.96 -1.78 2.46
C MET A 248 27.00 -2.34 3.50
N CYS A 249 27.34 -3.48 4.10
CA CYS A 249 26.53 -4.21 5.06
C CYS A 249 27.28 -4.45 6.37
N VAL A 250 26.57 -4.78 7.45
CA VAL A 250 27.18 -5.19 8.73
C VAL A 250 26.88 -6.67 9.01
N TYR A 251 25.69 -7.12 8.62
CA TYR A 251 25.22 -8.49 8.83
C TYR A 251 24.58 -9.06 7.55
N ASP A 252 24.56 -10.39 7.41
CA ASP A 252 23.87 -11.08 6.31
C ASP A 252 22.40 -10.67 6.17
N SER A 253 21.77 -10.40 7.32
CA SER A 253 20.38 -9.95 7.38
C SER A 253 20.15 -8.62 6.66
N ASP A 254 21.18 -7.82 6.43
CA ASP A 254 21.06 -6.51 5.81
C ASP A 254 20.90 -6.61 4.29
N CYS A 255 21.41 -7.68 3.68
CA CYS A 255 21.46 -7.90 2.23
C CYS A 255 20.17 -8.53 1.68
N LEU A 256 19.94 -8.51 0.37
CA LEU A 256 18.88 -9.33 -0.25
C LEU A 256 19.04 -10.82 0.09
N PRO A 257 17.97 -11.64 0.18
CA PRO A 257 18.05 -13.02 0.66
C PRO A 257 18.99 -13.95 -0.13
N THR A 258 19.38 -13.60 -1.35
CA THR A 258 20.33 -14.34 -2.19
C THR A 258 21.79 -13.94 -1.96
N LEU A 259 22.01 -12.86 -1.20
CA LEU A 259 23.30 -12.28 -0.88
C LEU A 259 23.64 -12.53 0.60
N ILE A 260 24.92 -12.45 0.91
CA ILE A 260 25.52 -12.53 2.23
C ILE A 260 26.38 -11.29 2.45
N CYS A 261 26.65 -10.96 3.72
CA CYS A 261 27.61 -9.96 4.14
C CYS A 261 28.88 -10.67 4.62
N PRO A 262 29.87 -10.92 3.74
CA PRO A 262 31.04 -11.70 4.10
C PRO A 262 31.81 -11.01 5.24
N THR A 263 32.06 -11.72 6.33
CA THR A 263 32.81 -11.20 7.49
C THR A 263 34.31 -11.47 7.39
N VAL A 264 34.75 -12.19 6.35
CA VAL A 264 36.15 -12.59 6.16
C VAL A 264 36.73 -11.90 4.92
N PRO A 265 37.83 -11.13 5.08
CA PRO A 265 38.53 -10.51 3.97
C PRO A 265 38.92 -11.53 2.90
N GLY A 266 38.70 -11.20 1.63
CA GLY A 266 39.11 -12.02 0.48
C GLY A 266 38.16 -13.14 0.06
N VAL A 267 37.01 -13.32 0.73
CA VAL A 267 35.94 -14.25 0.29
C VAL A 267 34.99 -13.58 -0.71
N CYS A 268 34.96 -12.23 -0.72
CA CYS A 268 34.17 -11.41 -1.64
C CYS A 268 34.66 -11.64 -3.08
N ASN A 269 33.72 -11.78 -4.02
CA ASN A 269 33.96 -11.72 -5.48
C ASN A 269 34.34 -10.30 -5.96
N CYS A 270 34.91 -9.50 -5.07
CA CYS A 270 35.10 -8.08 -5.19
C CYS A 270 36.52 -7.83 -5.69
N SER A 271 36.67 -6.83 -6.56
CA SER A 271 37.99 -6.30 -6.89
C SER A 271 38.73 -6.00 -5.57
N ARG A 272 40.05 -6.23 -5.50
CA ARG A 272 40.91 -6.08 -4.30
C ARG A 272 40.82 -4.70 -3.60
N TYR A 273 40.06 -3.77 -4.14
CA TYR A 273 39.89 -2.40 -3.68
C TYR A 273 38.56 -2.12 -2.97
N LEU A 274 37.62 -3.07 -2.91
CA LEU A 274 36.37 -2.87 -2.16
C LEU A 274 36.55 -3.25 -0.69
N PRO A 275 35.97 -2.49 0.25
CA PRO A 275 36.03 -2.81 1.67
C PRO A 275 35.33 -4.15 1.96
N ASP A 276 35.82 -4.86 2.98
CA ASP A 276 35.47 -6.25 3.33
C ASP A 276 34.01 -6.47 3.78
N LEU A 277 33.12 -5.50 3.63
CA LEU A 277 31.77 -5.50 4.20
C LEU A 277 30.74 -5.00 3.18
N VAL A 278 30.62 -5.69 2.06
CA VAL A 278 29.61 -5.40 1.04
C VAL A 278 28.77 -6.64 0.72
N CYS A 279 27.49 -6.45 0.45
CA CYS A 279 26.60 -7.54 0.08
C CYS A 279 27.09 -8.24 -1.19
N ASN A 280 27.34 -9.54 -1.09
CA ASN A 280 27.86 -10.37 -2.17
C ASN A 280 27.21 -11.74 -2.19
N CYS A 281 27.36 -12.48 -3.27
CA CYS A 281 27.06 -13.90 -3.30
C CYS A 281 28.02 -14.68 -2.40
N ASP A 282 27.55 -15.83 -1.92
CA ASP A 282 28.42 -16.83 -1.30
C ASP A 282 29.56 -17.27 -2.25
N ASN A 283 30.65 -17.80 -1.69
CA ASN A 283 31.86 -18.16 -2.43
C ASN A 283 31.65 -19.23 -3.52
N THR A 284 30.55 -19.98 -3.44
CA THR A 284 30.14 -20.97 -4.45
C THR A 284 29.39 -20.34 -5.64
N LYS A 285 29.04 -19.05 -5.55
CA LYS A 285 28.20 -18.34 -6.50
C LYS A 285 28.86 -17.06 -7.01
N TYR A 286 28.34 -16.52 -8.10
CA TYR A 286 28.69 -15.21 -8.64
C TYR A 286 27.41 -14.42 -8.91
N TYR A 287 27.50 -13.10 -8.85
CA TYR A 287 26.36 -12.23 -9.14
C TYR A 287 26.23 -12.05 -10.65
N ASP A 288 25.09 -12.44 -11.19
CA ASP A 288 24.75 -12.22 -12.60
C ASP A 288 23.96 -10.91 -12.73
N PRO A 289 24.55 -9.87 -13.34
CA PRO A 289 23.89 -8.57 -13.47
C PRO A 289 22.68 -8.60 -14.41
N MET A 290 22.53 -9.62 -15.26
CA MET A 290 21.40 -9.74 -16.18
C MET A 290 20.15 -10.28 -15.49
N THR A 291 20.33 -11.24 -14.57
CA THR A 291 19.22 -11.86 -13.82
C THR A 291 19.04 -11.26 -12.42
N LEU A 292 19.97 -10.42 -11.96
CA LEU A 292 20.02 -9.86 -10.60
C LEU A 292 20.01 -10.94 -9.51
N GLN A 293 20.65 -12.08 -9.80
CA GLN A 293 20.68 -13.25 -8.92
C GLN A 293 22.10 -13.80 -8.74
N CYS A 294 22.30 -14.51 -7.63
CA CYS A 294 23.51 -15.28 -7.40
C CYS A 294 23.40 -16.65 -8.09
N VAL A 295 24.20 -16.84 -9.12
CA VAL A 295 24.25 -18.06 -9.94
C VAL A 295 25.41 -18.93 -9.47
N ASN A 296 25.24 -20.25 -9.48
CA ASN A 296 26.31 -21.19 -9.14
C ASN A 296 27.50 -21.02 -10.09
N ARG A 297 28.70 -20.99 -9.51
CA ARG A 297 29.93 -21.01 -10.31
C ARG A 297 30.08 -22.35 -11.02
N ALA A 298 30.62 -22.30 -12.23
CA ALA A 298 30.99 -23.48 -12.98
C ALA A 298 32.16 -24.22 -12.29
N THR A 299 32.00 -25.53 -12.19
CA THR A 299 33.05 -26.46 -11.73
C THR A 299 34.06 -26.72 -12.84
N TYR A 300 35.12 -27.49 -12.55
CA TYR A 300 36.11 -27.88 -13.56
C TYR A 300 35.46 -28.50 -14.81
N GLY A 301 35.86 -28.04 -15.99
CA GLY A 301 35.30 -28.41 -17.29
C GLY A 301 33.96 -27.75 -17.64
N GLY A 302 33.32 -27.04 -16.70
CA GLY A 302 32.09 -26.29 -16.95
C GLY A 302 32.32 -25.10 -17.88
N SER A 303 31.29 -24.71 -18.64
CA SER A 303 31.37 -23.59 -19.57
C SER A 303 31.50 -22.25 -18.85
N CYS A 304 32.28 -21.34 -19.42
CA CYS A 304 32.47 -19.97 -18.94
C CYS A 304 32.70 -19.02 -20.13
N SER A 305 32.50 -17.72 -19.95
CA SER A 305 32.88 -16.74 -20.97
C SER A 305 34.33 -16.28 -20.76
N ALA A 306 35.09 -16.14 -21.84
CA ALA A 306 36.54 -15.92 -21.80
C ALA A 306 36.97 -14.65 -21.02
N SER A 307 36.07 -13.70 -20.80
CA SER A 307 36.30 -12.48 -20.00
C SER A 307 35.83 -12.57 -18.55
N ALA A 308 35.24 -13.68 -18.13
CA ALA A 308 34.54 -13.81 -16.85
C ALA A 308 35.09 -14.93 -15.97
N ASN A 309 36.34 -14.80 -15.52
CA ASN A 309 36.94 -15.74 -14.55
C ASN A 309 36.09 -15.91 -13.27
N TYR A 310 35.30 -14.88 -12.91
CA TYR A 310 34.37 -14.92 -11.79
C TYR A 310 33.22 -15.92 -11.96
N THR A 311 32.99 -16.46 -13.16
CA THR A 311 31.97 -17.51 -13.38
C THR A 311 32.45 -18.90 -12.97
N CYS A 312 33.75 -19.11 -12.81
CA CYS A 312 34.34 -20.36 -12.33
C CYS A 312 34.50 -20.36 -10.80
N LEU A 313 34.62 -21.55 -10.18
CA LEU A 313 35.03 -21.67 -8.77
C LEU A 313 36.34 -20.89 -8.51
N LEU A 314 36.52 -20.36 -7.30
CA LEU A 314 37.63 -19.45 -6.96
C LEU A 314 39.05 -19.99 -7.25
N THR A 315 39.22 -21.32 -7.34
CA THR A 315 40.51 -21.96 -7.66
C THR A 315 40.71 -22.22 -9.16
N LEU A 316 39.74 -21.87 -10.00
CA LEU A 316 39.71 -22.10 -11.44
C LEU A 316 39.72 -20.76 -12.19
N TYR A 317 40.11 -20.79 -13.46
CA TYR A 317 39.98 -19.65 -14.37
C TYR A 317 39.35 -20.11 -15.68
N CYS A 318 38.78 -19.17 -16.44
CA CYS A 318 38.17 -19.51 -17.71
C CYS A 318 39.24 -19.62 -18.81
N ASN A 319 39.45 -20.84 -19.33
CA ASN A 319 40.37 -21.11 -20.43
C ASN A 319 39.61 -21.65 -21.64
N ALA A 320 39.68 -20.92 -22.76
CA ALA A 320 39.02 -21.29 -24.02
C ALA A 320 37.52 -21.63 -23.86
N GLY A 321 36.82 -20.92 -22.97
CA GLY A 321 35.39 -21.13 -22.72
C GLY A 321 35.04 -22.22 -21.72
N THR A 322 36.03 -22.80 -21.03
CA THR A 322 35.83 -23.80 -19.97
C THR A 322 36.63 -23.49 -18.72
N CYS A 323 36.11 -23.82 -17.54
CA CYS A 323 36.80 -23.61 -16.26
C CYS A 323 37.92 -24.63 -16.10
N ALA A 324 39.16 -24.15 -16.02
CA ALA A 324 40.37 -24.97 -15.96
C ALA A 324 41.28 -24.58 -14.81
N CYS A 325 42.21 -25.47 -14.47
CA CYS A 325 43.23 -25.26 -13.45
C CYS A 325 44.40 -24.42 -13.99
N PRO A 326 44.94 -23.44 -13.23
CA PRO A 326 46.09 -22.62 -13.61
C PRO A 326 47.24 -23.42 -14.25
N THR A 327 47.95 -22.83 -15.21
CA THR A 327 49.10 -23.48 -15.86
C THR A 327 50.08 -24.03 -14.82
N GLY A 328 50.45 -25.30 -14.94
CA GLY A 328 51.32 -26.00 -13.98
C GLY A 328 50.59 -26.64 -12.79
N THR A 329 49.25 -26.65 -12.80
CA THR A 329 48.43 -27.37 -11.81
C THR A 329 47.47 -28.34 -12.50
N THR A 330 47.09 -29.41 -11.81
CA THR A 330 46.14 -30.43 -12.27
C THR A 330 44.92 -30.49 -11.35
N TRP A 331 43.76 -30.76 -11.93
CA TRP A 331 42.53 -30.91 -11.15
C TRP A 331 42.52 -32.24 -10.41
N VAL A 332 42.31 -32.21 -9.09
CA VAL A 332 42.13 -33.40 -8.26
C VAL A 332 40.71 -33.41 -7.74
N ALA A 333 39.86 -34.27 -8.34
CA ALA A 333 38.44 -34.37 -8.00
C ALA A 333 38.19 -34.65 -6.50
N ALA A 334 39.06 -35.44 -5.86
CA ALA A 334 38.95 -35.76 -4.44
C ALA A 334 39.05 -34.53 -3.52
N ASN A 335 39.78 -33.50 -3.92
CA ASN A 335 39.99 -32.28 -3.14
C ASN A 335 39.16 -31.10 -3.65
N THR A 336 38.42 -31.28 -4.75
CA THR A 336 37.72 -30.20 -5.46
C THR A 336 38.63 -28.97 -5.69
N ALA A 337 39.91 -29.22 -5.98
CA ALA A 337 40.94 -28.19 -6.05
C ALA A 337 42.00 -28.51 -7.11
N CYS A 338 42.68 -27.46 -7.56
CA CYS A 338 43.87 -27.57 -8.41
C CYS A 338 45.10 -27.76 -7.53
N VAL A 339 45.91 -28.78 -7.83
CA VAL A 339 47.17 -29.05 -7.12
C VAL A 339 48.35 -28.90 -8.07
N THR A 340 49.49 -28.42 -7.58
CA THR A 340 50.72 -28.38 -8.38
C THR A 340 51.16 -29.80 -8.69
N SER A 341 51.38 -30.10 -9.97
CA SER A 341 51.99 -31.37 -10.38
C SER A 341 53.44 -31.39 -9.90
N GLY A 342 53.73 -32.24 -8.92
CA GLY A 342 55.08 -32.53 -8.45
C GLY A 342 55.87 -33.40 -9.41
#